data_AF-A0A3M1MLU0-F1
#
_entry.id   AF-A0A3M1MLU0-F1
#
_cell.length_a   1.000
_cell.length_b   1.000
_cell.length_c   1.000
_cell.angle_alpha   90.00
_cell.angle_beta   90.00
_cell.angle_gamma   90.00
#
_symmetry.space_group_name_H-M   'P 1'
#
loop_
_entity.id
_entity.type
_entity.pdbx_description
1 polymer ?
#
loop_
_entity_poly.entity_id
_entity_poly.type
_entity_poly.pdbx_seq_one_letter_code
_entity_poly.pdbx_strand_id
1 'polypeptide(L)' 'MAKKKPKTPTNGGANLGFEDKLWAACDKLRGNMDAAEYKHVVLGLIFLKYISDAFVEKHDRLLQET' A
#
# COMPACT_ATOMS: atom_id res chain seq x y z
N MET A 1 -14.16 -1.40 38.26
CA MET A 1 -12.98 -1.87 37.51
C MET A 1 -13.06 -1.33 36.08
N ALA A 2 -12.42 -0.18 35.80
CA ALA A 2 -12.47 0.46 34.49
C ALA A 2 -11.54 -0.27 33.51
N LYS A 3 -12.10 -0.94 32.50
CA LYS A 3 -11.34 -1.57 31.41
C LYS A 3 -10.72 -0.47 30.54
N LYS A 4 -9.38 -0.34 30.63
CA LYS A 4 -8.54 0.57 29.85
C LYS A 4 -8.64 0.20 28.36
N LYS A 5 -9.23 1.08 27.53
CA LYS A 5 -9.26 0.93 26.07
C LYS A 5 -7.83 0.85 25.52
N PRO A 6 -7.52 -0.07 24.59
CA PRO A 6 -6.20 -0.18 24.00
C PRO A 6 -5.89 1.07 23.18
N LYS A 7 -4.71 1.65 23.39
CA LYS A 7 -4.21 2.81 22.64
C LYS A 7 -3.69 2.33 21.29
N THR A 8 -4.36 2.71 20.20
CA THR A 8 -3.86 2.52 18.84
C THR A 8 -2.64 3.42 18.63
N PRO A 9 -1.49 2.89 18.18
CA PRO A 9 -0.32 3.71 17.87
C PRO A 9 -0.62 4.57 16.64
N THR A 10 -0.55 5.89 16.81
CA THR A 10 -0.58 6.87 15.72
C THR A 10 0.73 6.80 14.95
N ASN A 11 0.76 5.98 13.90
CA ASN A 11 1.85 5.95 12.92
C ASN A 11 1.59 7.04 11.87
N GLY A 12 2.59 7.88 11.59
CA GLY A 12 2.53 9.08 10.75
C GLY A 12 2.39 8.83 9.24
N GLY A 13 1.48 7.95 8.83
CA GLY A 13 1.02 7.85 7.44
C GLY A 13 -0.03 8.93 7.14
N ALA A 14 0.01 9.51 5.93
CA ALA A 14 -1.05 10.38 5.45
C ALA A 14 -2.39 9.63 5.48
N ASN A 15 -3.39 10.16 6.19
CA ASN A 15 -4.72 9.56 6.28
C ASN A 15 -5.50 9.88 4.99
N LEU A 16 -5.35 9.04 3.98
CA LEU A 16 -5.89 9.17 2.62
C LEU A 16 -7.37 8.76 2.53
N GLY A 17 -7.94 8.19 3.59
CA GLY A 17 -9.35 7.85 3.71
C GLY A 17 -9.79 6.58 2.98
N PHE A 18 -8.84 5.81 2.43
CA PHE A 18 -9.10 4.55 1.72
C PHE A 18 -8.26 3.37 2.20
N GLU A 19 -7.45 3.56 3.25
CA GLU A 19 -6.54 2.56 3.80
C GLU A 19 -7.29 1.33 4.30
N ASP A 20 -8.43 1.52 4.99
CA ASP A 20 -9.24 0.39 5.48
C ASP A 20 -9.77 -0.47 4.33
N LYS A 21 -10.19 0.19 3.24
CA LYS A 21 -10.68 -0.50 2.04
C LYS A 21 -9.54 -1.24 1.33
N LEU A 22 -8.37 -0.62 1.24
CA LEU A 22 -7.18 -1.24 0.66
C LEU A 22 -6.71 -2.42 1.50
N TRP A 23 -6.66 -2.26 2.82
CA TRP A 23 -6.30 -3.30 3.78
C TRP A 23 -7.25 -4.50 3.68
N ALA A 24 -8.57 -4.25 3.64
CA ALA A 24 -9.57 -5.30 3.48
C ALA A 24 -9.48 -6.01 2.13
N ALA A 25 -9.14 -5.30 1.05
CA ALA A 25 -8.89 -5.92 -0.25
C ALA A 25 -7.63 -6.80 -0.22
N CYS A 26 -6.54 -6.31 0.37
CA CYS A 26 -5.30 -7.07 0.52
C CYS A 26 -5.48 -8.32 1.39
N ASP A 27 -6.25 -8.25 2.47
CA ASP A 27 -6.47 -9.41 3.34
C ASP A 27 -7.29 -10.50 2.63
N LYS A 28 -8.26 -10.11 1.79
CA LYS A 28 -8.97 -11.07 0.91
C LYS A 28 -8.05 -11.74 -0.12
N LEU A 29 -7.07 -11.00 -0.65
CA LEU A 29 -6.13 -11.52 -1.66
C LEU A 29 -5.00 -12.35 -1.05
N ARG A 30 -4.63 -12.10 0.21
CA ARG A 30 -3.59 -12.83 0.94
C ARG A 30 -3.94 -14.31 1.14
N GLY A 31 -5.22 -14.65 1.23
CA GLY A 31 -5.68 -16.01 1.46
C GLY A 31 -5.07 -16.58 2.75
N ASN A 32 -4.48 -17.78 2.66
CA ASN A 32 -3.88 -18.48 3.80
C ASN A 32 -2.38 -18.16 4.02
N MET A 33 -1.81 -17.18 3.31
CA MET A 33 -0.38 -16.85 3.43
C MET A 33 -0.09 -16.08 4.73
N ASP A 34 1.02 -16.44 5.40
CA ASP A 34 1.43 -15.71 6.59
C ASP A 34 1.80 -14.25 6.27
N ALA A 35 1.55 -13.35 7.22
CA ALA A 35 1.80 -11.93 7.02
C ALA A 35 3.30 -11.63 6.80
N ALA A 36 4.21 -12.42 7.40
CA ALA A 36 5.63 -12.25 7.23
C ALA A 36 6.11 -12.57 5.80
N GLU A 37 5.42 -13.46 5.10
CA GLU A 37 5.71 -13.84 3.71
C GLU A 37 4.99 -12.92 2.73
N TYR A 38 3.71 -12.62 3.00
CA TYR A 38 2.88 -11.77 2.14
C TYR A 38 3.44 -10.36 1.98
N LYS A 39 4.13 -9.82 3.00
CA LYS A 39 4.74 -8.49 2.95
C LYS A 39 5.72 -8.35 1.78
N HIS A 40 6.48 -9.40 1.44
CA HIS A 40 7.47 -9.33 0.37
C HIS A 40 6.80 -9.22 -1.00
N VAL A 41 5.72 -9.97 -1.19
CA VAL A 41 4.93 -9.94 -2.42
C VAL A 41 4.24 -8.59 -2.58
N VAL A 42 3.49 -8.14 -1.57
CA VAL A 42 2.72 -6.89 -1.67
C VAL A 42 3.63 -5.66 -1.82
N LEU A 43 4.75 -5.61 -1.09
CA LEU A 43 5.73 -4.52 -1.22
C LEU A 43 6.42 -4.56 -2.59
N GLY A 44 6.75 -5.76 -3.10
CA GLY A 44 7.30 -5.93 -4.45
C GLY A 44 6.35 -5.42 -5.54
N LEU A 45 5.06 -5.72 -5.43
CA LEU A 45 4.04 -5.26 -6.38
C LEU A 45 3.83 -3.74 -6.34
N ILE A 46 3.79 -3.14 -5.14
CA ILE A 46 3.68 -1.68 -4.98
C ILE A 46 4.90 -0.99 -5.59
N PHE A 47 6.09 -1.52 -5.33
CA PHE A 47 7.34 -0.99 -5.88
C PHE A 47 7.37 -1.07 -7.40
N LEU A 48 6.98 -2.20 -7.98
CA LEU A 48 6.92 -2.37 -9.43
C LEU A 48 5.92 -1.40 -10.07
N LYS A 49 4.73 -1.24 -9.47
CA LYS A 49 3.73 -0.27 -9.93
C LYS A 49 4.30 1.14 -9.94
N TYR A 50 4.96 1.55 -8.86
CA TYR A 50 5.57 2.87 -8.74
C TYR A 50 6.60 3.13 -9.84
N ILE A 51 7.51 2.18 -10.09
CA ILE A 51 8.51 2.34 -11.17
C ILE A 51 7.84 2.42 -12.54
N SER A 52 6.84 1.56 -12.78
CA SER A 52 6.10 1.57 -14.04
C SER A 52 5.42 2.93 -14.28
N ASP A 53 4.81 3.51 -13.24
CA ASP A 53 4.13 4.80 -13.33
C ASP A 53 5.11 5.94 -13.57
N ALA A 54 6.21 5.98 -12.80
CA ALA A 54 7.25 7.00 -12.96
C ALA A 54 7.90 6.94 -14.36
N PHE A 55 8.07 5.72 -14.90
CA PHE A 55 8.57 5.53 -16.25
C PHE A 55 7.58 6.07 -17.30
N VAL A 56 6.31 5.68 -17.21
CA VAL A 56 5.27 6.14 -18.14
C VAL A 56 5.13 7.65 -18.10
N GLU A 57 5.08 8.26 -16.91
CA GLU A 57 5.01 9.71 -16.74
C GLU A 57 6.18 10.42 -17.45
N LYS A 58 7.41 9.92 -17.26
CA LYS A 58 8.58 10.49 -17.90
C LYS A 58 8.58 10.28 -19.42
N HIS A 59 8.19 9.10 -19.87
CA HIS A 59 8.10 8.78 -21.28
C HIS A 59 7.08 9.67 -22.01
N ASP A 60 5.88 9.83 -21.43
CA ASP A 60 4.82 10.65 -22.00
C ASP A 60 5.22 12.12 -22.06
N ARG A 61 5.94 12.62 -21.04
CA ARG A 61 6.51 13.97 -21.05
C ARG A 61 7.49 14.17 -22.21
N LEU A 62 8.39 13.22 -22.43
CA LEU A 62 9.39 13.32 -23.51
C LEU A 62 8.74 13.24 -24.90
N LEU A 63 7.68 12.43 -25.05
CA LEU A 63 6.89 12.40 -26.28
C LEU A 63 6.17 13.71 -26.56
N GLN A 64 5.71 14.43 -25.53
CA GLN A 64 5.07 15.74 -25.71
C GLN A 64 6.06 16.85 -26.05
N GLU A 65 7.34 16.68 -25.71
CA GLU A 65 8.41 17.62 -26.02
C GLU A 65 8.95 17.48 -27.47
N THR A 66 8.60 16.40 -28.18
CA THR A 66 9.04 16.11 -29.56
C THR A 66 7.93 16.36 -30.56
#